data_AF-A0A9P7AM25-F1
#
_entry.id   AF-A0A9P7AM25-F1
#
_cell.length_a   1.000
_cell.length_b   1.000
_cell.length_c   1.000
_cell.angle_alpha   90.00
_cell.angle_beta   90.00
_cell.angle_gamma   90.00
#
_symmetry.space_group_name_H-M   'P 1'
#
loop_
_entity.id
_entity.type
_entity.pdbx_description
1 polymer ?
#
loop_
_entity_poly.entity_id
_entity_poly.type
_entity_poly.pdbx_seq_one_letter_code
_entity_poly.pdbx_strand_id
1 'polypeptide(L)'
;MTNESIPQGVDAALLDKLSYAILTAVRPNHLQDQTVQYGGPDASFHEDRDTCYSRLIIALAQNDEWRERLARDGHFEHCVFLAEALECHTWLPGCYLAGIFAYINPSNNVLPRSPAQKRRQAFIRERWNTPYIMPRHISALSTLVVATRDNLPDWDSNEELAELTTDVSRVLKLLPGQKKFMVYFGLDQALFDAALSSVQGLYDDLCRMIENPGTLQTDNGSLES
;
A
#
# COMPACT_ATOMS: atom_id res chain seq x y z
N MET A 1 2.19 -43.55 -26.06
CA MET A 1 2.63 -42.60 -25.03
C MET A 1 2.80 -41.26 -25.70
N THR A 2 1.79 -40.40 -25.61
CA THR A 2 1.81 -39.04 -26.16
C THR A 2 2.43 -38.12 -25.11
N ASN A 3 3.62 -37.59 -25.42
CA ASN A 3 4.23 -36.50 -24.67
C ASN A 3 3.42 -35.23 -24.93
N GLU A 4 2.48 -34.93 -24.04
CA GLU A 4 1.89 -33.60 -23.96
C GLU A 4 2.95 -32.67 -23.35
N SER A 5 3.69 -32.00 -24.22
CA SER A 5 4.52 -30.87 -23.81
C SER A 5 3.60 -29.78 -23.29
N ILE A 6 3.67 -29.52 -21.98
CA ILE A 6 3.02 -28.40 -21.32
C ILE A 6 3.38 -27.11 -22.08
N PRO A 7 2.43 -26.22 -22.42
CA PRO A 7 2.72 -25.01 -23.16
C PRO A 7 3.72 -24.14 -22.39
N GLN A 8 4.72 -23.66 -23.13
CA GLN A 8 5.70 -22.67 -22.66
C GLN A 8 5.01 -21.55 -21.89
N GLY A 9 5.60 -21.20 -20.75
CA GLY A 9 5.15 -20.12 -19.88
C GLY A 9 4.89 -18.83 -20.64
N VAL A 10 4.05 -17.98 -20.05
CA VAL A 10 3.67 -16.68 -20.60
C VAL A 10 4.93 -15.91 -21.06
N ASP A 11 4.90 -15.41 -22.29
CA ASP A 11 6.01 -14.66 -22.88
C ASP A 11 6.33 -13.42 -22.02
N ALA A 12 7.54 -13.37 -21.46
CA ALA A 12 8.00 -12.26 -20.64
C ALA A 12 7.89 -10.91 -21.38
N ALA A 13 8.09 -10.90 -22.71
CA ALA A 13 7.96 -9.69 -23.52
C ALA A 13 6.49 -9.22 -23.63
N LEU A 14 5.53 -10.13 -23.54
CA LEU A 14 4.11 -9.77 -23.47
C LEU A 14 3.77 -9.13 -22.13
N LEU A 15 4.30 -9.67 -21.02
CA LEU A 15 4.12 -9.10 -19.68
C LEU A 15 4.75 -7.71 -19.55
N ASP A 16 5.93 -7.51 -20.15
CA ASP A 16 6.58 -6.20 -20.20
C ASP A 16 5.73 -5.17 -20.97
N LYS A 17 5.20 -5.55 -22.13
CA LYS A 17 4.28 -4.69 -22.90
C LYS A 17 2.98 -4.41 -22.16
N LEU A 18 2.46 -5.40 -21.42
CA LEU A 18 1.23 -5.23 -20.64
C LEU A 18 1.45 -4.24 -19.50
N SER A 19 2.55 -4.37 -18.74
CA SER A 19 2.95 -3.42 -17.70
C SER A 19 2.97 -1.98 -18.25
N TYR A 20 3.73 -1.75 -19.32
CA TYR A 20 3.79 -0.44 -19.99
C TYR A 20 2.42 0.06 -20.51
N ALA A 21 1.61 -0.83 -21.09
CA ALA A 21 0.29 -0.49 -21.60
C ALA A 21 -0.69 -0.08 -20.47
N ILE A 22 -0.63 -0.74 -19.31
CA ILE A 22 -1.41 -0.37 -18.13
C ILE A 22 -1.08 1.06 -17.71
N LEU A 23 0.21 1.40 -17.60
CA LEU A 23 0.62 2.76 -17.22
C LEU A 23 0.17 3.80 -18.24
N THR A 24 0.34 3.50 -19.53
CA THR A 24 -0.06 4.38 -20.63
C THR A 24 -1.57 4.63 -20.64
N ALA A 25 -2.38 3.62 -20.32
CA ALA A 25 -3.83 3.74 -20.28
C ALA A 25 -4.35 4.65 -19.16
N VAL A 26 -3.59 4.79 -18.05
CA VAL A 26 -4.02 5.58 -16.89
C VAL A 26 -3.37 6.96 -16.81
N ARG A 27 -2.28 7.19 -17.55
CA ARG A 27 -1.68 8.52 -17.72
C ARG A 27 -2.36 9.25 -18.87
N PRO A 28 -3.18 10.28 -18.63
CA PRO A 28 -3.66 11.12 -19.72
C PRO A 28 -2.45 11.76 -20.43
N ASN A 29 -2.47 11.82 -21.75
CA ASN A 29 -1.42 12.43 -22.58
C ASN A 29 -1.19 13.94 -22.30
N HIS A 30 -1.93 14.54 -21.36
CA HIS A 30 -1.94 15.97 -21.05
C HIS A 30 -1.01 16.40 -19.91
N LEU A 31 -0.12 15.53 -19.41
CA LEU A 31 0.94 15.95 -18.47
C LEU A 31 1.85 17.07 -19.02
N GLN A 32 1.75 17.38 -20.31
CA GLN A 32 2.51 18.46 -20.96
C GLN A 32 1.78 19.83 -20.96
N ASP A 33 0.47 19.88 -20.75
CA ASP A 33 -0.31 21.13 -20.71
C ASP A 33 -0.92 21.35 -19.32
N GLN A 34 -0.27 22.23 -18.55
CA GLN A 34 -0.39 22.45 -17.11
C GLN A 34 -1.72 23.09 -16.64
N THR A 35 -2.87 22.47 -16.90
CA THR A 35 -4.09 22.81 -16.13
C THR A 35 -4.70 21.54 -15.57
N VAL A 36 -4.60 21.39 -14.24
CA VAL A 36 -5.26 20.31 -13.48
C VAL A 36 -6.77 20.51 -13.63
N GLN A 37 -7.36 19.85 -14.63
CA GLN A 37 -8.81 19.82 -14.78
C GLN A 37 -9.35 18.76 -13.82
N TYR A 38 -10.16 19.19 -12.86
CA TYR A 38 -10.90 18.30 -11.97
C TYR A 38 -12.24 17.92 -12.63
N GLY A 39 -12.54 16.62 -12.72
CA GLY A 39 -13.90 16.12 -12.96
C GLY A 39 -14.26 15.70 -14.38
N GLY A 40 -13.31 15.67 -15.32
CA GLY A 40 -13.50 15.06 -16.64
C GLY A 40 -12.98 13.61 -16.71
N PRO A 41 -13.42 12.77 -17.67
CA PRO A 41 -12.83 11.45 -17.91
C PRO A 41 -11.33 11.54 -18.27
N ASP A 42 -10.91 12.67 -18.86
CA ASP A 42 -9.53 12.98 -19.22
C ASP A 42 -8.80 13.80 -18.15
N ALA A 43 -9.38 13.92 -16.94
CA ALA A 43 -8.73 14.59 -15.83
C ALA A 43 -7.42 13.89 -15.44
N SER A 44 -6.45 14.70 -15.00
CA SER A 44 -5.18 14.24 -14.45
C SER A 44 -5.40 13.27 -13.28
N PHE A 45 -6.47 13.48 -12.51
CA PHE A 45 -6.96 12.57 -11.49
C PHE A 45 -8.43 12.22 -11.74
N HIS A 46 -8.76 10.93 -11.71
CA HIS A 46 -10.11 10.41 -11.77
C HIS A 46 -10.28 9.29 -10.74
N GLU A 47 -11.14 9.52 -9.73
CA GLU A 47 -11.31 8.66 -8.55
C GLU A 47 -11.48 7.17 -8.89
N ASP A 48 -12.43 6.82 -9.75
CA ASP A 48 -12.70 5.41 -10.08
C ASP A 48 -11.55 4.75 -10.86
N ARG A 49 -11.06 5.41 -11.92
CA ARG A 49 -9.93 4.96 -12.74
C ARG A 49 -8.69 4.72 -11.87
N ASP A 50 -8.33 5.70 -11.05
CA ASP A 50 -7.09 5.67 -10.26
C ASP A 50 -7.22 4.72 -9.06
N THR A 51 -8.43 4.52 -8.53
CA THR A 51 -8.73 3.46 -7.56
C THR A 51 -8.59 2.06 -8.19
N CYS A 52 -9.16 1.86 -9.38
CA CYS A 52 -9.03 0.60 -10.13
C CYS A 52 -7.56 0.30 -10.46
N TYR A 53 -6.83 1.31 -10.92
CA TYR A 53 -5.40 1.23 -11.15
C TYR A 53 -4.65 0.83 -9.87
N SER A 54 -4.85 1.55 -8.76
CA SER A 54 -4.17 1.24 -7.50
C SER A 54 -4.47 -0.17 -7.00
N ARG A 55 -5.71 -0.66 -7.16
CA ARG A 55 -6.09 -2.05 -6.86
C ARG A 55 -5.43 -3.08 -7.76
N LEU A 56 -5.24 -2.75 -9.03
CA LEU A 56 -4.52 -3.61 -9.97
C LEU A 56 -3.03 -3.67 -9.61
N ILE A 57 -2.40 -2.51 -9.42
CA ILE A 57 -0.97 -2.43 -9.12
C ILE A 57 -0.63 -3.12 -7.81
N ILE A 58 -1.44 -2.95 -6.75
CA ILE A 58 -1.20 -3.67 -5.49
C ILE A 58 -1.30 -5.19 -5.67
N ALA A 59 -2.27 -5.69 -6.45
CA ALA A 59 -2.45 -7.11 -6.68
C ALA A 59 -1.28 -7.69 -7.47
N LEU A 60 -0.81 -6.97 -8.50
CA LEU A 60 0.38 -7.34 -9.26
C LEU A 60 1.65 -7.30 -8.41
N ALA A 61 1.80 -6.29 -7.55
CA ALA A 61 2.97 -6.11 -6.70
C ALA A 61 3.14 -7.21 -5.62
N GLN A 62 2.17 -8.11 -5.43
CA GLN A 62 2.34 -9.31 -4.60
C GLN A 62 3.24 -10.38 -5.25
N ASN A 63 3.52 -10.25 -6.56
CA ASN A 63 4.41 -11.15 -7.29
C ASN A 63 5.74 -10.43 -7.60
N ASP A 64 6.87 -11.07 -7.28
CA ASP A 64 8.22 -10.50 -7.40
C ASP A 64 8.56 -10.06 -8.83
N GLU A 65 8.20 -10.89 -9.80
CA GLU A 65 8.41 -10.62 -11.22
C GLU A 65 7.65 -9.37 -11.68
N TRP A 66 6.45 -9.17 -11.14
CA TRP A 66 5.66 -7.97 -11.38
C TRP A 66 6.22 -6.76 -10.64
N ARG A 67 6.72 -6.91 -9.42
CA ARG A 67 7.36 -5.80 -8.69
C ARG A 67 8.50 -5.17 -9.49
N GLU A 68 9.36 -6.00 -10.07
CA GLU A 68 10.46 -5.54 -10.93
C GLU A 68 9.95 -4.78 -12.16
N ARG A 69 8.93 -5.32 -12.84
CA ARG A 69 8.32 -4.66 -14.01
C ARG A 69 7.68 -3.33 -13.67
N LEU A 70 6.89 -3.31 -12.60
CA LEU A 70 6.20 -2.10 -12.14
C LEU A 70 7.18 -0.99 -11.77
N ALA A 71 8.29 -1.33 -11.12
CA ALA A 71 9.36 -0.39 -10.82
C ALA A 71 10.06 0.09 -12.10
N ARG A 72 10.46 -0.82 -12.99
CA ARG A 72 11.15 -0.51 -14.26
C ARG A 72 10.32 0.41 -15.16
N ASP A 73 9.01 0.16 -15.24
CA ASP A 73 8.13 0.84 -16.19
C ASP A 73 7.53 2.14 -15.63
N GLY A 74 7.88 2.52 -14.39
CA GLY A 74 7.56 3.85 -13.84
C GLY A 74 6.23 3.94 -13.09
N HIS A 75 5.66 2.81 -12.66
CA HIS A 75 4.39 2.78 -11.94
C HIS A 75 4.51 3.39 -10.54
N PHE A 76 5.67 3.22 -9.89
CA PHE A 76 5.93 3.79 -8.58
C PHE A 76 5.89 5.32 -8.62
N GLU A 77 6.58 5.93 -9.58
CA GLU A 77 6.62 7.37 -9.80
C GLU A 77 5.24 7.92 -10.11
N HIS A 78 4.43 7.16 -10.87
CA HIS A 78 3.04 7.53 -11.09
C HIS A 78 2.21 7.46 -9.81
N CYS A 79 2.39 6.43 -8.99
CA CYS A 79 1.74 6.31 -7.68
C CYS A 79 2.16 7.44 -6.72
N VAL A 80 3.43 7.87 -6.75
CA VAL A 80 3.91 9.06 -6.01
C VAL A 80 3.23 10.32 -6.53
N PHE A 81 3.21 10.52 -7.85
CA PHE A 81 2.50 11.65 -8.47
C PHE A 81 1.02 11.67 -8.07
N LEU A 82 0.34 10.51 -8.06
CA LEU A 82 -1.04 10.42 -7.60
C LEU A 82 -1.13 10.80 -6.12
N ALA A 83 -0.24 10.29 -5.25
CA ALA A 83 -0.23 10.64 -3.83
C ALA A 83 -0.04 12.14 -3.59
N GLU A 84 0.86 12.79 -4.34
CA GLU A 84 1.13 14.23 -4.26
C GLU A 84 -0.01 15.07 -4.87
N ALA A 85 -0.56 14.66 -6.02
CA ALA A 85 -1.71 15.32 -6.64
C ALA A 85 -2.98 15.20 -5.77
N LEU A 86 -3.04 14.16 -4.94
CA LEU A 86 -4.12 13.87 -3.99
C LEU A 86 -3.95 14.59 -2.64
N GLU A 87 -3.27 15.74 -2.57
CA GLU A 87 -3.35 16.69 -1.43
C GLU A 87 -4.80 16.93 -0.94
N CYS A 88 -5.80 16.58 -1.75
CA CYS A 88 -7.21 16.51 -1.39
C CYS A 88 -7.61 15.15 -0.76
N HIS A 89 -7.77 15.14 0.57
CA HIS A 89 -8.71 14.44 1.49
C HIS A 89 -9.44 13.12 1.12
N THR A 90 -9.20 12.50 -0.03
CA THR A 90 -9.89 11.32 -0.50
C THR A 90 -9.10 10.09 -0.08
N TRP A 91 -9.68 9.33 0.85
CA TRP A 91 -9.06 8.17 1.49
C TRP A 91 -8.70 7.02 0.52
N LEU A 92 -9.21 7.07 -0.72
CA LEU A 92 -9.46 5.89 -1.54
C LEU A 92 -8.21 5.36 -2.26
N PRO A 93 -7.41 6.18 -2.97
CA PRO A 93 -6.16 5.70 -3.56
C PRO A 93 -5.09 5.56 -2.48
N GLY A 94 -5.12 6.42 -1.46
CA GLY A 94 -4.06 6.53 -0.44
C GLY A 94 -3.72 5.24 0.30
N CYS A 95 -4.71 4.41 0.68
CA CYS A 95 -4.43 3.15 1.37
C CYS A 95 -3.78 2.10 0.46
N TYR A 96 -4.19 2.06 -0.82
CA TYR A 96 -3.55 1.20 -1.81
C TYR A 96 -2.16 1.72 -2.17
N LEU A 97 -1.97 3.04 -2.26
CA LEU A 97 -0.68 3.68 -2.48
C LEU A 97 0.30 3.37 -1.34
N ALA A 98 -0.16 3.35 -0.08
CA ALA A 98 0.68 2.96 1.06
C ALA A 98 1.19 1.51 0.92
N GLY A 99 0.31 0.60 0.49
CA GLY A 99 0.68 -0.75 0.11
C GLY A 99 1.67 -0.82 -1.04
N ILE A 100 1.37 -0.13 -2.14
CA ILE A 100 2.22 -0.09 -3.33
C ILE A 100 3.61 0.40 -2.95
N PHE A 101 3.72 1.42 -2.10
CA PHE A 101 5.01 1.89 -1.61
C PHE A 101 5.73 0.83 -0.78
N ALA A 102 5.04 0.04 0.04
CA ALA A 102 5.66 -1.05 0.78
C ALA A 102 6.18 -2.17 -0.15
N TYR A 103 5.37 -2.60 -1.12
CA TYR A 103 5.72 -3.72 -2.00
C TYR A 103 6.75 -3.36 -3.07
N ILE A 104 6.59 -2.20 -3.72
CA ILE A 104 7.49 -1.70 -4.75
C ILE A 104 8.60 -0.93 -4.04
N ASN A 105 9.52 -1.66 -3.42
CA ASN A 105 10.73 -1.07 -2.87
C ASN A 105 11.78 -0.92 -3.99
N PRO A 106 12.09 0.29 -4.50
CA PRO A 106 13.17 0.47 -5.47
C PRO A 106 14.57 0.30 -4.83
N SER A 107 14.65 0.11 -3.52
CA SER A 107 15.90 0.18 -2.76
C SER A 107 16.02 -1.00 -1.80
N ASN A 108 16.31 -2.18 -2.34
CA ASN A 108 16.86 -3.29 -1.56
C ASN A 108 18.26 -3.00 -0.98
N ASN A 109 18.80 -1.78 -1.14
CA ASN A 109 20.17 -1.42 -0.74
C ASN A 109 20.37 0.01 -0.19
N VAL A 110 19.33 0.74 0.24
CA VAL A 110 19.55 2.12 0.74
C VAL A 110 19.12 2.22 2.20
N LEU A 111 20.15 2.29 3.06
CA LEU A 111 20.21 2.80 4.42
C LEU A 111 18.84 3.11 5.08
N PRO A 112 18.54 2.54 6.28
CA PRO A 112 17.30 2.70 7.07
C PRO A 112 16.77 4.13 7.35
N ARG A 113 17.30 5.18 6.71
CA ARG A 113 17.09 6.59 7.08
C ARG A 113 17.06 7.55 5.88
N SER A 114 16.75 7.07 4.68
CA SER A 114 16.65 7.96 3.51
C SER A 114 15.48 8.95 3.65
N PRO A 115 15.56 10.17 3.07
CA PRO A 115 14.42 11.09 3.03
C PRO A 115 13.17 10.53 2.34
N ALA A 116 13.32 9.50 1.48
CA ALA A 116 12.21 8.79 0.88
C ALA A 116 11.51 7.87 1.90
N GLN A 117 12.28 7.21 2.76
CA GLN A 117 11.76 6.34 3.82
C GLN A 117 10.93 7.13 4.84
N LYS A 118 11.44 8.29 5.29
CA LYS A 118 10.68 9.18 6.20
C LYS A 118 9.39 9.68 5.57
N ARG A 119 9.41 10.04 4.28
CA ARG A 119 8.21 10.46 3.54
C ARG A 119 7.18 9.32 3.45
N ARG A 120 7.64 8.09 3.22
CA ARG A 120 6.78 6.91 3.20
C ARG A 120 6.15 6.62 4.56
N GLN A 121 6.92 6.66 5.64
CA GLN A 121 6.40 6.48 7.00
C GLN A 121 5.36 7.55 7.35
N ALA A 122 5.65 8.82 7.06
CA ALA A 122 4.70 9.92 7.26
C ALA A 122 3.40 9.67 6.48
N PHE A 123 3.50 9.22 5.23
CA PHE A 123 2.34 8.86 4.42
C PHE A 123 1.53 7.70 5.03
N ILE A 124 2.18 6.62 5.45
CA ILE A 124 1.53 5.48 6.12
C ILE A 124 0.81 5.95 7.40
N ARG A 125 1.47 6.77 8.23
CA ARG A 125 0.88 7.33 9.46
C ARG A 125 -0.34 8.19 9.16
N GLU A 126 -0.25 9.07 8.18
CA GLU A 126 -1.37 9.92 7.74
C GLU A 126 -2.61 9.08 7.37
N ARG A 127 -2.41 7.93 6.73
CA ARG A 127 -3.53 7.04 6.36
C ARG A 127 -4.22 6.41 7.57
N TRP A 128 -3.48 6.07 8.62
CA TRP A 128 -4.06 5.63 9.89
C TRP A 128 -4.82 6.75 10.61
N ASN A 129 -4.36 8.01 10.45
CA ASN A 129 -5.01 9.16 11.05
C ASN A 129 -6.31 9.60 10.34
N THR A 130 -6.64 9.00 9.19
CA THR A 130 -7.83 9.44 8.45
C THR A 130 -9.12 9.00 9.17
N PRO A 131 -10.07 9.91 9.43
CA PRO A 131 -11.23 9.64 10.30
C PRO A 131 -12.29 8.71 9.69
N TYR A 132 -12.16 8.30 8.43
CA TYR A 132 -13.22 7.62 7.71
C TYR A 132 -12.70 6.45 6.85
N ILE A 133 -13.16 5.25 7.20
CA ILE A 133 -12.99 4.04 6.39
C ILE A 133 -14.26 3.84 5.57
N MET A 134 -14.14 3.87 4.26
CA MET A 134 -15.27 3.53 3.38
C MET A 134 -15.45 2.00 3.33
N PRO A 135 -16.67 1.46 3.53
CA PRO A 135 -16.95 0.02 3.49
C PRO A 135 -16.30 -0.72 2.32
N ARG A 136 -16.40 -0.14 1.12
CA ARG A 136 -15.88 -0.68 -0.14
C ARG A 136 -14.35 -0.79 -0.24
N HIS A 137 -13.58 -0.31 0.76
CA HIS A 137 -12.11 -0.42 0.77
C HIS A 137 -11.58 -1.06 2.05
N ILE A 138 -12.42 -1.80 2.75
CA ILE A 138 -12.00 -2.60 3.91
C ILE A 138 -10.80 -3.52 3.55
N SER A 139 -10.70 -3.99 2.29
CA SER A 139 -9.57 -4.78 1.78
C SER A 139 -8.24 -4.02 1.76
N ALA A 140 -8.28 -2.68 1.69
CA ALA A 140 -7.08 -1.85 1.72
C ALA A 140 -6.47 -1.77 3.13
N LEU A 141 -7.22 -2.10 4.19
CA LEU A 141 -6.70 -2.11 5.55
C LEU A 141 -5.64 -3.19 5.75
N SER A 142 -5.85 -4.39 5.23
CA SER A 142 -4.83 -5.46 5.27
C SER A 142 -3.55 -5.02 4.56
N THR A 143 -3.71 -4.29 3.45
CA THR A 143 -2.58 -3.73 2.71
C THR A 143 -1.83 -2.66 3.51
N LEU A 144 -2.56 -1.74 4.17
CA LEU A 144 -1.97 -0.74 5.05
C LEU A 144 -1.29 -1.38 6.27
N VAL A 145 -1.84 -2.47 6.82
CA VAL A 145 -1.22 -3.24 7.91
C VAL A 145 0.12 -3.82 7.48
N VAL A 146 0.18 -4.48 6.32
CA VAL A 146 1.45 -5.02 5.79
C VAL A 146 2.45 -3.89 5.61
N ALA A 147 2.05 -2.80 4.95
CA ALA A 147 2.91 -1.64 4.76
C ALA A 147 3.43 -1.07 6.09
N THR A 148 2.58 -1.03 7.11
CA THR A 148 2.99 -0.56 8.43
C THR A 148 4.04 -1.47 9.03
N ARG A 149 3.80 -2.79 9.03
CA ARG A 149 4.72 -3.81 9.56
C ARG A 149 6.08 -3.75 8.89
N ASP A 150 6.10 -3.65 7.56
CA ASP A 150 7.34 -3.59 6.79
C ASP A 150 8.18 -2.35 7.11
N ASN A 151 7.55 -1.30 7.64
CA ASN A 151 8.22 -0.06 8.02
C ASN A 151 8.44 0.07 9.54
N LEU A 152 7.96 -0.87 10.38
CA LEU A 152 8.07 -0.81 11.85
C LEU A 152 9.50 -0.77 12.40
N PRO A 153 10.48 -1.53 11.87
CA PRO A 153 11.85 -1.52 12.40
C PRO A 153 12.52 -0.14 12.37
N ASP A 154 12.00 0.77 11.55
CA ASP A 154 12.55 2.10 11.30
C ASP A 154 11.84 3.22 12.11
N TRP A 155 10.96 2.89 13.07
CA TRP A 155 10.30 3.90 13.91
C TRP A 155 11.22 4.26 15.08
N ASP A 156 11.68 5.52 15.09
CA ASP A 156 12.83 5.96 15.89
C ASP A 156 12.48 6.18 17.38
N SER A 157 11.20 6.20 17.76
CA SER A 157 10.80 6.49 19.15
C SER A 157 9.53 5.77 19.63
N ASN A 158 9.49 5.54 20.94
CA ASN A 158 8.30 5.05 21.64
C ASN A 158 7.11 6.03 21.52
N GLU A 159 7.38 7.32 21.37
CA GLU A 159 6.34 8.35 21.17
C GLU A 159 5.63 8.14 19.83
N GLU A 160 6.38 7.97 18.75
CA GLU A 160 5.80 7.71 17.43
C GLU A 160 5.04 6.37 17.38
N LEU A 161 5.57 5.33 18.03
CA LEU A 161 4.86 4.06 18.16
C LEU A 161 3.56 4.22 18.98
N ALA A 162 3.55 5.03 20.04
CA ALA A 162 2.36 5.30 20.84
C ALA A 162 1.29 6.09 20.07
N GLU A 163 1.69 7.07 19.26
CA GLU A 163 0.79 7.78 18.35
C GLU A 163 0.16 6.82 17.33
N LEU A 164 0.99 6.01 16.65
CA LEU A 164 0.52 5.02 15.69
C LEU A 164 -0.43 4.01 16.36
N THR A 165 -0.10 3.55 17.56
CA THR A 165 -0.95 2.65 18.36
C THR A 165 -2.32 3.29 18.63
N THR A 166 -2.34 4.58 18.95
CA THR A 166 -3.56 5.35 19.16
C THR A 166 -4.40 5.42 17.88
N ASP A 167 -3.77 5.67 16.73
CA ASP A 167 -4.44 5.72 15.44
C ASP A 167 -5.03 4.36 15.03
N VAL A 168 -4.24 3.29 15.15
CA VAL A 168 -4.70 1.92 14.88
C VAL A 168 -5.84 1.52 15.83
N SER A 169 -5.74 1.87 17.12
CA SER A 169 -6.81 1.63 18.11
C SER A 169 -8.11 2.34 17.75
N ARG A 170 -8.01 3.58 17.27
CA ARG A 170 -9.18 4.34 16.80
C ARG A 170 -9.83 3.65 15.61
N VAL A 171 -9.06 3.20 14.62
CA VAL A 171 -9.58 2.42 13.49
C VAL A 171 -10.30 1.15 13.98
N LEU A 172 -9.68 0.39 14.88
CA LEU A 172 -10.30 -0.81 15.46
C LEU A 172 -11.65 -0.54 16.12
N LYS A 173 -11.79 0.57 16.84
CA LYS A 173 -13.05 0.96 17.48
C LYS A 173 -14.13 1.35 16.48
N LEU A 174 -13.74 1.89 15.31
CA LEU A 174 -14.67 2.30 14.27
C LEU A 174 -15.18 1.11 13.44
N LEU A 175 -14.35 0.10 13.20
CA LEU A 175 -14.67 -1.03 12.33
C LEU A 175 -15.99 -1.76 12.69
N PRO A 176 -16.28 -2.11 13.95
CA PRO A 176 -17.55 -2.74 14.31
C PRO A 176 -18.77 -1.89 13.97
N GLY A 177 -18.68 -0.56 14.11
CA GLY A 177 -19.74 0.37 13.73
C GLY A 177 -20.01 0.41 12.23
N GLN A 178 -19.00 0.08 11.42
CA GLN A 178 -19.10 0.03 9.96
C GLN A 178 -19.65 -1.28 9.41
N LYS A 179 -19.67 -2.35 10.20
CA LYS A 179 -20.22 -3.66 9.80
C LYS A 179 -21.64 -3.55 9.24
N LYS A 180 -22.47 -2.67 9.83
CA LYS A 180 -23.86 -2.45 9.38
C LYS A 180 -23.93 -1.85 7.97
N PHE A 181 -23.03 -0.92 7.64
CA PHE A 181 -22.94 -0.34 6.30
C PHE A 181 -22.41 -1.36 5.28
N MET A 182 -21.52 -2.26 5.70
CA MET A 182 -20.98 -3.29 4.82
C MET A 182 -22.02 -4.30 4.34
N VAL A 183 -22.92 -4.72 5.23
CA VAL A 183 -24.07 -5.56 4.85
C VAL A 183 -24.95 -4.85 3.82
N TYR A 184 -25.17 -3.54 4.00
CA TYR A 184 -25.94 -2.73 3.05
C TYR A 184 -25.28 -2.67 1.66
N PHE A 185 -23.95 -2.58 1.59
CA PHE A 185 -23.20 -2.57 0.33
C PHE A 185 -22.90 -3.97 -0.23
N GLY A 186 -23.39 -5.04 0.39
CA GLY A 186 -23.18 -6.42 -0.08
C GLY A 186 -21.72 -6.87 -0.05
N LEU A 187 -20.90 -6.29 0.84
CA LEU A 187 -19.51 -6.72 1.02
C LEU A 187 -19.43 -8.09 1.70
N ASP A 188 -18.43 -8.87 1.30
CA ASP A 188 -18.15 -10.18 1.87
C ASP A 188 -17.78 -10.06 3.36
N GLN A 189 -18.53 -10.77 4.21
CA GLN A 189 -18.30 -10.84 5.64
C GLN A 189 -16.91 -11.41 5.96
N ALA A 190 -16.43 -12.39 5.19
CA ALA A 190 -15.10 -12.96 5.39
C ALA A 190 -14.00 -11.92 5.17
N LEU A 191 -14.19 -11.04 4.19
CA LEU A 191 -13.25 -9.96 3.87
C LEU A 191 -13.24 -8.86 4.96
N PHE A 192 -14.39 -8.59 5.60
CA PHE A 192 -14.43 -7.77 6.81
C PHE A 192 -13.67 -8.40 7.98
N ASP A 193 -13.96 -9.67 8.26
CA ASP A 193 -13.38 -10.37 9.40
C ASP A 193 -11.85 -10.51 9.25
N ALA A 194 -11.38 -10.75 8.01
CA ALA A 194 -9.95 -10.74 7.68
C ALA A 194 -9.30 -9.36 7.92
N ALA A 195 -9.94 -8.27 7.50
CA ALA A 195 -9.43 -6.93 7.73
C ALA A 195 -9.40 -6.58 9.23
N LEU A 196 -10.48 -6.86 9.95
CA LEU A 196 -10.56 -6.66 11.40
C LEU A 196 -9.47 -7.44 12.13
N SER A 197 -9.30 -8.72 11.81
CA SER A 197 -8.25 -9.56 12.38
C SER A 197 -6.86 -9.03 12.06
N SER A 198 -6.63 -8.55 10.84
CA SER A 198 -5.35 -7.96 10.43
C SER A 198 -5.01 -6.69 11.22
N VAL A 199 -5.97 -5.77 11.38
CA VAL A 199 -5.73 -4.53 12.16
C VAL A 199 -5.55 -4.87 13.64
N GLN A 200 -6.29 -5.84 14.18
CA GLN A 200 -6.14 -6.26 15.58
C GLN A 200 -4.74 -6.81 15.82
N GLY A 201 -4.26 -7.67 14.93
CA GLY A 201 -2.90 -8.21 15.02
C GLY A 201 -1.84 -7.10 15.02
N LEU A 202 -2.00 -6.06 14.18
CA LEU A 202 -1.08 -4.93 14.18
C LEU A 202 -1.10 -4.16 15.52
N TYR A 203 -2.28 -3.92 16.07
CA TYR A 203 -2.42 -3.25 17.36
C TYR A 203 -1.72 -4.04 18.48
N ASP A 204 -1.92 -5.36 18.52
CA ASP A 204 -1.29 -6.23 19.50
C ASP A 204 0.24 -6.21 19.37
N ASP A 205 0.76 -6.22 18.13
CA ASP A 205 2.19 -6.12 17.84
C ASP A 205 2.76 -4.79 18.37
N LEU A 206 2.10 -3.67 18.08
CA LEU A 206 2.50 -2.34 18.52
C LEU A 206 2.51 -2.21 20.05
N CYS A 207 1.46 -2.72 20.73
CA CYS A 207 1.41 -2.73 22.19
C CYS A 207 2.60 -3.51 22.78
N ARG A 208 2.93 -4.69 22.24
CA ARG A 208 4.08 -5.47 22.70
C ARG A 208 5.41 -4.74 22.52
N MET A 209 5.58 -4.01 21.42
CA MET A 209 6.80 -3.23 21.15
C MET A 209 6.99 -2.08 22.15
N ILE A 210 5.90 -1.39 22.50
CA ILE A 210 5.92 -0.31 23.50
C ILE A 210 6.22 -0.88 24.90
N GLU A 211 5.63 -2.03 25.24
CA GLU A 211 5.85 -2.70 26.53
C GLU A 211 7.25 -3.31 26.66
N ASN A 212 7.86 -3.75 25.55
CA ASN A 212 9.16 -4.45 25.53
C ASN A 212 10.13 -3.84 24.50
N PRO A 213 10.66 -2.63 24.74
CA PRO A 213 11.51 -1.90 23.79
C PRO A 213 12.85 -2.59 23.44
N GLY A 214 13.24 -3.65 24.16
CA GLY A 214 14.50 -4.37 23.94
C GLY A 214 14.49 -5.48 22.87
N THR A 215 13.37 -5.76 22.22
CA THR A 215 13.24 -6.93 21.31
C THR A 215 13.65 -6.69 19.85
N LEU A 216 13.95 -5.44 19.44
CA LEU A 216 14.41 -5.11 18.09
C LEU A 216 15.94 -5.17 17.91
N GLN A 217 16.71 -5.48 18.95
CA GLN A 217 18.17 -5.68 18.86
C GLN A 217 18.54 -7.17 18.96
N THR A 218 18.52 -7.86 17.82
CA THR A 218 19.26 -9.12 17.58
C THR A 218 19.65 -9.08 16.08
N ASP A 219 20.85 -9.35 15.61
CA ASP A 219 22.02 -10.01 16.18
C ASP A 219 23.24 -9.60 15.32
N ASN A 220 24.05 -8.64 15.77
CA ASN A 220 25.36 -8.40 15.13
C ASN A 220 26.32 -9.45 15.69
N GLY A 221 26.32 -10.63 15.07
CA GLY A 221 27.30 -11.67 15.34
C GLY A 221 28.71 -11.19 14.99
N SER A 222 29.41 -10.64 15.98
CA SER A 222 30.87 -10.56 15.99
C SER A 222 31.43 -11.99 15.94
N LEU A 223 31.94 -12.38 14.78
CA LEU A 223 32.93 -13.46 14.67
C LEU A 223 34.31 -12.84 14.86
N GLU A 224 34.77 -12.80 16.11
CA GLU A 224 36.20 -12.81 16.42
C GLU A 224 36.62 -14.25 16.72
N SER A 225 37.43 -14.83 15.82
CA SER A 225 38.51 -15.79 16.11
C SER A 225 39.39 -15.93 14.88
#